data_AF-A0AB73KXH8-F1
#
_entry.id   AF-A0AB73KXH8-F1
#
_cell.length_a   1.000
_cell.length_b   1.000
_cell.length_c   1.000
_cell.angle_alpha   90.00
_cell.angle_beta   90.00
_cell.angle_gamma   90.00
#
_symmetry.space_group_name_H-M   'P 1'
#
loop_
_entity.id
_entity.type
_entity.pdbx_description
1 polymer ?
#
loop_
_entity_poly.entity_id
_entity_poly.type
_entity_poly.pdbx_seq_one_letter_code
_entity_poly.pdbx_strand_id
1 'polypeptide(L)'
;TRRVNEKHGDDHGVNLSRLRALAKRLKTQQELACRLWETNDTAARLLAILICRPKAFGRDELDVMLREARVPKVHDWLVNYVVKKNPHPEELRRAWSADPDPVVASAGWQLTSERVAKKPEGLDLAGLLD
;
A
#
# COMPACT_ATOMS: atom_id res chain seq x y z
N THR A 1 -24.46 2.44 20.27
CA THR A 1 -24.73 1.36 19.30
C THR A 1 -23.45 0.59 19.05
N ARG A 2 -23.24 -0.50 19.79
CA ARG A 2 -21.95 -1.23 19.90
C ARG A 2 -21.58 -2.06 18.65
N ARG A 3 -22.49 -2.15 17.68
CA ARG A 3 -22.38 -2.98 16.46
C ARG A 3 -21.67 -2.34 15.26
N VAL A 4 -21.30 -1.06 15.34
CA VAL A 4 -20.59 -0.39 14.22
C VAL A 4 -19.06 -0.52 14.36
N ASN A 5 -18.56 -0.67 15.59
CA ASN A 5 -17.11 -0.82 15.86
C ASN A 5 -16.58 -2.24 15.65
N GLU A 6 -17.44 -3.26 15.56
CA GLU A 6 -17.00 -4.64 15.30
C GLU A 6 -16.75 -4.91 13.81
N LYS A 7 -17.19 -4.01 12.92
CA LYS A 7 -16.96 -4.10 11.46
C LYS A 7 -15.75 -3.30 10.96
N HIS A 8 -15.08 -2.57 11.85
CA HIS A 8 -13.87 -1.81 11.58
C HIS A 8 -12.82 -2.34 12.55
N GLY A 9 -12.16 -3.45 12.20
CA GLY A 9 -11.28 -4.19 13.09
C GLY A 9 -10.20 -3.29 13.68
N ASP A 10 -10.38 -2.88 14.93
CA ASP A 10 -9.40 -2.25 15.83
C ASP A 10 -8.39 -1.26 15.19
N ASP A 11 -8.82 -0.51 14.17
CA ASP A 11 -7.95 0.35 13.34
C ASP A 11 -7.31 1.50 14.15
N HIS A 12 -7.89 1.78 15.32
CA HIS A 12 -7.44 2.78 16.28
C HIS A 12 -6.58 2.20 17.43
N GLY A 13 -6.51 0.87 17.60
CA GLY A 13 -5.81 0.21 18.70
C GLY A 13 -4.33 -0.12 18.44
N VAL A 14 -3.87 -0.03 17.20
CA VAL A 14 -2.49 -0.43 16.85
C VAL A 14 -1.47 0.56 17.41
N ASN A 15 -0.70 0.13 18.41
CA ASN A 15 0.45 0.89 18.90
C ASN A 15 1.60 0.86 17.87
N LEU A 16 1.65 1.88 17.01
CA LEU A 16 2.62 1.98 15.91
C LEU A 16 4.07 2.02 16.39
N SER A 17 4.35 2.58 17.57
CA SER A 17 5.69 2.60 18.16
C SER A 17 6.16 1.20 18.51
N ARG A 18 5.30 0.38 19.15
CA ARG A 18 5.59 -1.03 19.41
C ARG A 18 5.69 -1.85 18.13
N LEU A 19 4.81 -1.60 17.16
CA LEU A 19 4.85 -2.26 15.86
C LEU A 19 6.18 -2.02 15.13
N ARG A 20 6.65 -0.77 15.10
CA ARG A 20 7.95 -0.41 14.51
C ARG A 20 9.13 -1.00 15.29
N ALA A 21 9.04 -1.05 16.62
CA ALA A 21 10.06 -1.71 17.44
C ALA A 21 10.13 -3.22 17.14
N LEU A 22 8.99 -3.88 16.95
CA LEU A 22 8.91 -5.27 16.54
C LEU A 22 9.49 -5.47 15.14
N ALA A 23 9.10 -4.65 14.15
CA ALA A 23 9.65 -4.70 12.80
C ALA A 23 11.17 -4.53 12.80
N LYS A 24 11.72 -3.61 13.60
CA LYS A 24 13.16 -3.41 13.76
C LYS A 24 13.88 -4.67 14.27
N ARG A 25 13.26 -5.41 15.20
CA ARG A 25 13.80 -6.68 15.72
C ARG A 25 13.74 -7.80 14.70
N LEU A 26 12.63 -7.91 13.97
CA LEU A 26 12.41 -8.96 12.97
C LEU A 26 13.29 -8.77 11.72
N LYS A 27 13.59 -7.51 11.37
CA LYS A 27 14.20 -7.12 10.09
C LYS A 27 13.36 -7.63 8.91
N THR A 28 13.94 -7.66 7.71
CA THR A 28 13.25 -8.15 6.51
C THR A 28 13.04 -9.66 6.60
N GLN A 29 11.78 -10.10 6.46
CA GLN A 29 11.32 -11.48 6.55
C GLN A 29 10.21 -11.70 5.50
N GLN A 30 10.57 -11.97 4.24
CA GLN A 30 9.60 -12.00 3.12
C GLN A 30 8.51 -13.06 3.30
N GLU A 31 8.87 -14.31 3.60
CA GLU A 31 7.89 -15.39 3.75
C GLU A 31 6.94 -15.14 4.93
N LEU A 32 7.45 -14.55 6.01
CA LEU A 32 6.61 -14.12 7.13
C LEU A 32 5.68 -12.98 6.72
N ALA A 33 6.16 -11.99 5.94
CA ALA A 33 5.35 -10.90 5.46
C ALA A 33 4.15 -11.40 4.62
N CYS A 34 4.38 -12.35 3.71
CA CYS A 34 3.31 -12.95 2.91
C CYS A 34 2.27 -13.66 3.81
N ARG A 35 2.71 -14.49 4.77
CA ARG A 35 1.79 -15.16 5.71
C ARG A 35 1.04 -14.19 6.61
N LEU A 36 1.68 -13.11 7.05
CA LEU A 36 1.03 -12.05 7.83
C LEU A 36 0.01 -11.27 6.99
N TRP A 37 0.24 -11.15 5.69
CA TRP A 37 -0.67 -10.47 4.78
C TRP A 37 -1.98 -11.25 4.61
N GLU A 38 -1.87 -12.57 4.45
CA GLU A 38 -2.98 -13.52 4.28
C GLU A 38 -3.94 -13.55 5.48
N THR A 39 -3.50 -13.16 6.68
CA THR A 39 -4.37 -13.19 7.88
C THR A 39 -5.50 -12.16 7.83
N ASN A 40 -5.41 -11.17 6.93
CA ASN A 40 -6.35 -10.05 6.82
C ASN A 40 -6.50 -9.20 8.09
N ASP A 41 -5.61 -9.38 9.08
CA ASP A 41 -5.55 -8.56 10.28
C ASP A 41 -4.79 -7.25 10.01
N THR A 42 -5.35 -6.12 10.45
CA THR A 42 -4.77 -4.79 10.22
C THR A 42 -3.35 -4.69 10.77
N ALA A 43 -3.11 -5.13 12.02
CA ALA A 43 -1.79 -5.02 12.64
C ALA A 43 -0.77 -5.95 11.97
N ALA A 44 -1.20 -7.16 11.60
CA ALA A 44 -0.39 -8.12 10.85
C ALA A 44 0.01 -7.58 9.47
N ARG A 45 -0.91 -6.96 8.73
CA ARG A 45 -0.62 -6.35 7.42
C ARG A 45 0.29 -5.14 7.49
N LEU A 46 0.09 -4.28 8.50
CA LEU A 46 1.02 -3.17 8.74
C LEU A 46 2.42 -3.68 9.08
N LEU A 47 2.54 -4.76 9.87
CA LEU A 47 3.82 -5.40 10.14
C LEU A 47 4.42 -6.02 8.87
N ALA A 48 3.61 -6.71 8.06
CA ALA A 48 4.01 -7.30 6.79
C ALA A 48 4.66 -6.26 5.88
N ILE A 49 4.02 -5.10 5.71
CA ILE A 49 4.57 -3.98 4.94
C ILE A 49 5.94 -3.54 5.47
N LEU A 50 6.11 -3.47 6.80
CA LEU A 50 7.38 -3.03 7.41
C LEU A 50 8.52 -4.06 7.26
N ILE A 51 8.21 -5.34 7.10
CA ILE A 51 9.22 -6.42 7.08
C ILE A 51 9.33 -7.13 5.73
N CYS A 52 8.55 -6.76 4.73
CA CYS A 52 8.66 -7.31 3.38
C CYS A 52 9.93 -6.83 2.65
N ARG A 53 10.22 -7.48 1.51
CA ARG A 53 11.16 -7.01 0.50
C ARG A 53 10.35 -6.46 -0.68
N PRO A 54 10.20 -5.13 -0.83
CA PRO A 54 9.33 -4.55 -1.85
C PRO A 54 9.57 -5.04 -3.28
N LYS A 55 10.84 -5.25 -3.66
CA LYS A 55 11.22 -5.71 -5.01
C LYS A 55 10.94 -7.19 -5.28
N ALA A 56 10.50 -7.95 -4.27
CA ALA A 56 10.14 -9.35 -4.43
C ALA A 56 8.71 -9.54 -4.92
N PHE A 57 7.85 -8.51 -4.79
CA PHE A 57 6.47 -8.58 -5.24
C PHE A 57 6.38 -8.32 -6.74
N GLY A 58 5.57 -9.14 -7.41
CA GLY A 58 5.22 -8.93 -8.81
C GLY A 58 4.21 -7.80 -9.00
N ARG A 59 4.06 -7.33 -10.24
CA ARG A 59 3.05 -6.32 -10.61
C ARG A 59 1.63 -6.76 -10.24
N ASP A 60 1.22 -7.95 -10.64
CA ASP A 60 -0.14 -8.45 -10.39
C ASP A 60 -0.39 -8.73 -8.91
N GLU A 61 0.64 -9.19 -8.20
CA GLU A 61 0.57 -9.39 -6.75
C GLU A 61 0.33 -8.07 -6.01
N LEU A 62 1.00 -6.98 -6.42
CA LEU A 62 0.76 -5.65 -5.84
C LEU A 62 -0.64 -5.12 -6.15
N ASP A 63 -1.22 -5.43 -7.31
CA ASP A 63 -2.61 -5.09 -7.62
C ASP A 63 -3.58 -5.82 -6.69
N VAL A 64 -3.39 -7.13 -6.48
CA VAL A 64 -4.18 -7.92 -5.54
C VAL A 64 -4.04 -7.36 -4.12
N MET A 65 -2.81 -7.12 -3.65
CA MET A 65 -2.56 -6.54 -2.32
C MET A 65 -3.24 -5.18 -2.16
N LEU A 66 -3.21 -4.31 -3.17
CA LEU A 66 -3.88 -3.00 -3.09
C LEU A 66 -5.40 -3.16 -2.90
N ARG A 67 -6.04 -4.06 -3.68
CA ARG A 67 -7.48 -4.33 -3.59
C ARG A 67 -7.87 -5.01 -2.27
N GLU A 68 -6.97 -5.75 -1.66
CA GLU A 68 -7.17 -6.35 -0.34
C GLU A 68 -6.99 -5.35 0.81
N ALA A 69 -6.23 -4.26 0.61
CA ALA A 69 -5.90 -3.26 1.60
C ALA A 69 -7.08 -2.30 1.90
N ARG A 70 -8.20 -2.84 2.38
CA ARG A 70 -9.45 -2.10 2.64
C ARG A 70 -9.33 -1.01 3.72
N VAL A 71 -8.36 -1.16 4.62
CA VAL A 71 -8.09 -0.18 5.68
C VAL A 71 -7.24 0.95 5.11
N PRO A 72 -7.67 2.24 5.18
CA PRO A 72 -6.96 3.35 4.57
C PRO A 72 -5.48 3.45 4.96
N LYS A 73 -5.14 3.11 6.21
CA LYS A 73 -3.76 3.10 6.71
C LYS A 73 -2.90 2.00 6.07
N VAL A 74 -3.47 0.82 5.86
CA VAL A 74 -2.78 -0.29 5.18
C VAL A 74 -2.55 0.06 3.72
N HIS A 75 -3.57 0.62 3.07
CA HIS A 75 -3.50 1.09 1.68
C HIS A 75 -2.38 2.13 1.49
N ASP A 76 -2.39 3.21 2.28
CA ASP A 76 -1.39 4.26 2.18
C ASP A 76 0.03 3.74 2.47
N TRP A 77 0.21 2.89 3.48
CA TRP A 77 1.52 2.30 3.79
C TRP A 77 2.01 1.37 2.68
N LEU A 78 1.11 0.57 2.09
CA LEU A 78 1.45 -0.32 0.99
C LEU A 78 1.99 0.49 -0.19
N VAL A 79 1.26 1.54 -0.60
CA VAL A 79 1.70 2.41 -1.70
C VAL A 79 3.04 3.07 -1.35
N ASN A 80 3.13 3.71 -0.19
CA ASN A 80 4.30 4.52 0.16
C ASN A 80 5.57 3.71 0.42
N TYR A 81 5.46 2.53 1.05
CA TYR A 81 6.62 1.79 1.53
C TYR A 81 7.01 0.63 0.62
N VAL A 82 6.05 0.12 -0.15
CA VAL A 82 6.24 -1.04 -1.02
C VAL A 82 6.22 -0.62 -2.49
N VAL A 83 5.09 -0.11 -2.98
CA VAL A 83 4.88 0.13 -4.42
C VAL A 83 5.86 1.15 -4.97
N LYS A 84 6.03 2.30 -4.29
CA LYS A 84 7.00 3.34 -4.69
C LYS A 84 8.45 2.87 -4.78
N LYS A 85 8.79 1.75 -4.13
CA LYS A 85 10.15 1.17 -4.11
C LYS A 85 10.29 -0.08 -4.97
N ASN A 86 9.21 -0.51 -5.61
CA ASN A 86 9.18 -1.68 -6.49
C ASN A 86 9.67 -1.29 -7.92
N PRO A 87 10.01 -2.26 -8.80
CA PRO A 87 10.33 -1.98 -10.20
C PRO A 87 9.15 -1.57 -11.10
N HIS A 88 7.90 -1.78 -10.66
CA HIS A 88 6.70 -1.59 -11.50
C HIS A 88 5.80 -0.36 -11.18
N PRO A 89 6.27 0.75 -10.57
CA PRO A 89 5.37 1.83 -10.15
C PRO A 89 4.69 2.52 -11.32
N GLU A 90 5.32 2.60 -12.49
CA GLU A 90 4.71 3.26 -13.66
C GLU A 90 3.60 2.46 -14.33
N GLU A 91 3.79 1.15 -14.45
CA GLU A 91 2.77 0.26 -14.96
C GLU A 91 1.54 0.26 -14.04
N LEU A 92 1.78 0.18 -12.73
CA LEU A 92 0.73 0.26 -11.71
C LEU A 92 0.05 1.62 -11.70
N ARG A 93 0.80 2.73 -11.79
CA ARG A 93 0.23 4.08 -11.87
C ARG A 93 -0.76 4.22 -13.02
N ARG A 94 -0.38 3.80 -14.23
CA ARG A 94 -1.27 3.87 -15.41
C ARG A 94 -2.50 2.99 -15.26
N ALA A 95 -2.31 1.75 -14.79
CA ALA A 95 -3.41 0.81 -14.60
C ALA A 95 -4.40 1.34 -13.54
N TRP A 96 -3.90 1.79 -12.40
CA TRP A 96 -4.73 2.25 -11.30
C TRP A 96 -5.41 3.58 -11.58
N SER A 97 -4.73 4.56 -12.22
CA SER A 97 -5.36 5.83 -12.59
C SER A 97 -6.58 5.66 -13.51
N ALA A 98 -6.65 4.58 -14.28
CA ALA A 98 -7.78 4.25 -15.16
C ALA A 98 -8.79 3.27 -14.53
N ASP A 99 -8.57 2.84 -13.29
CA ASP A 99 -9.45 1.88 -12.63
C ASP A 99 -10.78 2.54 -12.23
N PRO A 100 -11.93 1.88 -12.46
CA PRO A 100 -13.23 2.43 -12.07
C PRO A 100 -13.46 2.46 -10.56
N ASP A 101 -12.71 1.69 -9.76
CA ASP A 101 -12.77 1.77 -8.31
C ASP A 101 -12.02 3.03 -7.82
N PRO A 102 -12.71 4.00 -7.18
CA PRO A 102 -12.09 5.24 -6.73
C PRO A 102 -10.98 5.02 -5.69
N VAL A 103 -11.03 3.93 -4.92
CA VAL A 103 -9.97 3.59 -3.95
C VAL A 103 -8.70 3.20 -4.70
N VAL A 104 -8.80 2.35 -5.72
CA VAL A 104 -7.67 1.97 -6.58
C VAL A 104 -7.15 3.17 -7.36
N ALA A 105 -8.05 3.96 -7.95
CA ALA A 105 -7.69 5.19 -8.67
C ALA A 105 -6.91 6.18 -7.80
N SER A 106 -7.25 6.29 -6.51
CA SER A 106 -6.51 7.14 -5.57
C SER A 106 -5.02 6.76 -5.46
N ALA A 107 -4.69 5.47 -5.52
CA ALA A 107 -3.29 5.01 -5.53
C ALA A 107 -2.57 5.43 -6.81
N GLY A 108 -3.25 5.37 -7.96
CA GLY A 108 -2.73 5.88 -9.24
C GLY A 108 -2.42 7.38 -9.17
N TRP A 109 -3.30 8.16 -8.56
CA TRP A 109 -3.07 9.60 -8.32
C TRP A 109 -1.92 9.85 -7.35
N GLN A 110 -1.81 9.08 -6.27
CA GLN A 110 -0.70 9.18 -5.31
C GLN A 110 0.68 8.92 -5.97
N LEU A 111 0.76 7.94 -6.88
CA LEU A 111 1.96 7.68 -7.68
C LEU A 111 2.21 8.78 -8.70
N THR A 112 1.16 9.36 -9.27
CA THR A 112 1.26 10.50 -10.21
C THR A 112 1.84 11.73 -9.54
N SER A 113 1.37 12.10 -8.34
CA SER A 113 1.92 13.24 -7.60
C SER A 113 3.41 13.06 -7.29
N GLU A 114 3.85 11.85 -6.95
CA GLU A 114 5.28 11.58 -6.75
C GLU A 114 6.08 11.67 -8.05
N ARG A 115 5.56 11.12 -9.15
CA ARG A 115 6.22 11.18 -10.45
C ARG A 115 6.41 12.63 -10.89
N VAL A 116 5.37 13.46 -10.79
CA VAL A 116 5.47 14.89 -11.11
C VAL A 116 6.57 15.57 -10.28
N ALA A 117 6.65 15.26 -8.98
CA ALA A 117 7.65 15.85 -8.10
C ALA A 117 9.09 15.36 -8.36
N LYS A 118 9.28 14.14 -8.88
CA LYS A 118 10.61 13.50 -8.97
C LYS A 118 11.15 13.32 -10.39
N LYS A 119 10.28 13.03 -11.36
CA LYS A 119 10.61 12.65 -12.75
C LYS A 119 9.46 13.02 -13.71
N PRO A 120 9.23 14.32 -13.94
CA PRO A 120 8.09 14.80 -14.73
C PRO A 120 8.21 14.50 -16.23
N GLU A 121 9.38 14.06 -16.71
CA GLU A 121 9.63 13.85 -18.14
C GLU A 121 8.65 12.83 -18.75
N GLY A 122 8.10 13.18 -19.92
CA GLY A 122 7.13 12.34 -20.64
C GLY A 122 5.72 12.30 -20.03
N LEU A 123 5.40 13.17 -19.07
CA LEU A 123 4.03 13.44 -18.65
C LEU A 123 3.40 14.55 -19.48
N ASP A 124 2.14 14.36 -19.87
CA ASP A 124 1.28 15.46 -20.29
C ASP A 124 0.75 16.15 -19.03
N LEU A 125 1.44 17.22 -18.61
CA LEU A 125 1.06 17.96 -17.39
C LEU A 125 -0.22 18.79 -17.58
N ALA A 126 -0.53 19.20 -18.81
CA ALA A 126 -1.74 19.96 -19.10
C ALA A 126 -2.97 19.07 -18.97
N GLY A 127 -2.93 17.88 -19.57
CA GLY A 127 -3.99 16.88 -19.47
C GLY A 127 -4.19 16.25 -18.08
N LEU A 128 -3.41 16.64 -17.06
CA LEU A 128 -3.66 16.24 -15.66
C LEU A 128 -4.72 17.12 -14.97
N LEU A 129 -5.07 18.27 -15.55
CA LEU A 129 -6.00 19.26 -14.97
C LEU A 129 -7.37 19.31 -15.66
N ASP A 130 -7.53 18.55 -16.76
CA ASP A 130 -8.77 18.41 -17.53
C ASP A 130 -9.64 17.24 -17.00
#